data_AF-A0A3M7IFL9-F1
#
_entry.id   AF-A0A3M7IFL9-F1
#
_cell.length_a   1.000
_cell.length_b   1.000
_cell.length_c   1.000
_cell.angle_alpha   90.00
_cell.angle_beta   90.00
_cell.angle_gamma   90.00
#
_symmetry.space_group_name_H-M   'P 1'
#
loop_
_entity.id
_entity.type
_entity.pdbx_description
1 polymer ?
#
loop_
_entity_poly.entity_id
_entity_poly.type
_entity_poly.pdbx_seq_one_letter_code
_entity_poly.pdbx_strand_id
1 'polypeptide(L)'
;MSEEDIRETIGDFATAARNAVEAGFDGVEIHGTPAIRETTSGAARSRYRCRFHLEVAKAVATVVGASKTAMRLSPWSDFLDMLMEDPIPTFTYLVQELKKLKLGYLSLIEARLRGNEDCEVAADKDVSFLVKLWDNTSPVLIAGGFTPESASQTVDEKYPDYDVGIIFGRYFVSNPDLVFRVKESVEMLKYDRAVFYTPKEARGYIDYPYCSRFLAHGTRVP
;
A
#
# COMPACT_ATOMS: atom_id res chain seq x y z
N MET A 1 -26.04 2.83 2.99
CA MET A 1 -25.80 1.76 3.97
C MET A 1 -26.44 2.20 5.28
N SER A 2 -27.26 1.33 5.87
CA SER A 2 -27.78 1.50 7.22
C SER A 2 -26.66 1.28 8.27
N GLU A 3 -26.91 1.62 9.54
CA GLU A 3 -25.95 1.27 10.61
C GLU A 3 -25.75 -0.25 10.75
N GLU A 4 -26.78 -1.03 10.45
CA GLU A 4 -26.73 -2.50 10.46
C GLU A 4 -25.83 -2.99 9.34
N ASP A 5 -26.01 -2.51 8.11
CA ASP A 5 -25.17 -2.84 6.95
C ASP A 5 -23.68 -2.54 7.24
N ILE A 6 -23.40 -1.42 7.94
CA ILE A 6 -22.03 -1.04 8.31
C ILE A 6 -21.44 -2.06 9.29
N ARG A 7 -22.20 -2.48 10.30
CA ARG A 7 -21.73 -3.48 11.29
C ARG A 7 -21.53 -4.85 10.64
N GLU A 8 -22.44 -5.26 9.77
CA GLU A 8 -22.30 -6.49 8.99
C GLU A 8 -21.05 -6.44 8.11
N THR A 9 -20.84 -5.35 7.38
CA THR A 9 -19.65 -5.16 6.54
C THR A 9 -18.35 -5.26 7.36
N ILE A 10 -18.30 -4.66 8.55
CA ILE A 10 -17.14 -4.80 9.45
C ILE A 10 -16.92 -6.27 9.83
N GLY A 11 -18.01 -7.01 10.10
CA GLY A 11 -17.97 -8.45 10.35
C GLY A 11 -17.48 -9.26 9.14
N ASP A 12 -17.84 -8.85 7.93
CA ASP A 12 -17.39 -9.47 6.68
C ASP A 12 -15.88 -9.29 6.47
N PHE A 13 -15.32 -8.11 6.76
CA PHE A 13 -13.87 -7.91 6.73
C PHE A 13 -13.13 -8.85 7.70
N ALA A 14 -13.64 -9.00 8.92
CA ALA A 14 -13.06 -9.91 9.90
C ALA A 14 -13.17 -11.38 9.45
N THR A 15 -14.30 -11.77 8.87
CA THR A 15 -14.49 -13.11 8.33
C THR A 15 -13.57 -13.38 7.14
N ALA A 16 -13.44 -12.45 6.20
CA ALA A 16 -12.51 -12.54 5.08
C ALA A 16 -11.06 -12.66 5.56
N ALA A 17 -10.67 -11.89 6.58
CA ALA A 17 -9.34 -11.95 7.15
C ALA A 17 -9.01 -13.31 7.78
N ARG A 18 -9.96 -13.86 8.55
CA ARG A 18 -9.82 -15.22 9.12
C ARG A 18 -9.67 -16.26 8.02
N ASN A 19 -10.53 -16.20 6.99
CA ASN A 19 -10.46 -17.13 5.86
C ASN A 19 -9.11 -17.05 5.13
N ALA A 20 -8.56 -15.84 4.95
CA ALA A 20 -7.24 -15.67 4.34
C ALA A 20 -6.14 -16.35 5.16
N VAL A 21 -6.10 -16.13 6.49
CA VAL A 21 -5.09 -16.77 7.34
C VAL A 21 -5.29 -18.29 7.41
N GLU A 22 -6.53 -18.78 7.44
CA GLU A 22 -6.84 -20.22 7.35
C GLU A 22 -6.40 -20.84 6.02
N ALA A 23 -6.45 -20.08 4.93
CA ALA A 23 -5.93 -20.47 3.62
C ALA A 23 -4.38 -20.44 3.52
N GLY A 24 -3.68 -20.00 4.58
CA GLY A 24 -2.22 -19.99 4.67
C GLY A 24 -1.55 -18.65 4.36
N PHE A 25 -2.30 -17.55 4.26
CA PHE A 25 -1.69 -16.22 4.16
C PHE A 25 -0.99 -15.84 5.48
N ASP A 26 0.20 -15.26 5.40
CA ASP A 26 0.97 -14.80 6.57
C ASP A 26 0.26 -13.67 7.33
N GLY A 27 -0.53 -12.87 6.61
CA GLY A 27 -1.32 -11.76 7.13
C GLY A 27 -2.22 -11.16 6.06
N VAL A 28 -2.87 -10.05 6.40
CA VAL A 28 -3.83 -9.34 5.53
C VAL A 28 -3.56 -7.84 5.51
N GLU A 29 -3.73 -7.24 4.34
CA GLU A 29 -3.69 -5.78 4.16
C GLU A 29 -5.11 -5.27 3.90
N ILE A 30 -5.60 -4.41 4.79
CA ILE A 30 -6.88 -3.73 4.60
C ILE A 30 -6.67 -2.63 3.56
N HIS A 31 -7.43 -2.68 2.48
CA HIS A 31 -7.46 -1.60 1.50
C HIS A 31 -8.23 -0.40 2.07
N GLY A 32 -7.50 0.50 2.73
CA GLY A 32 -8.03 1.71 3.34
C GLY A 32 -8.19 2.86 2.36
N THR A 33 -8.95 2.65 1.27
CA THR A 33 -9.36 3.79 0.43
C THR A 33 -10.13 4.77 1.30
N PRO A 34 -9.79 6.08 1.31
CA PRO A 34 -10.62 7.08 1.99
C PRO A 34 -11.97 7.15 1.27
N ALA A 35 -12.90 6.32 1.69
CA ALA A 35 -14.29 6.45 1.29
C ALA A 35 -14.78 7.80 1.79
N ILE A 36 -15.46 8.53 0.89
CA ILE A 36 -16.27 9.72 1.14
C ILE A 36 -15.53 11.05 0.86
N ARG A 37 -15.68 11.49 -0.39
CA ARG A 37 -15.57 12.88 -0.85
C ARG A 37 -16.73 13.69 -0.24
N GLU A 38 -16.67 14.04 1.03
CA GLU A 38 -17.58 15.02 1.63
C GLU A 38 -16.93 16.41 1.57
N THR A 39 -17.62 17.36 0.95
CA THR A 39 -17.19 18.73 0.64
C THR A 39 -17.03 19.66 1.85
N THR A 40 -16.91 19.14 3.07
CA THR A 40 -16.83 19.96 4.30
C THR A 40 -15.71 19.52 5.26
N SER A 41 -14.89 20.49 5.64
CA SER A 41 -13.72 20.38 6.51
C SER A 41 -14.08 20.44 8.01
N GLY A 42 -13.20 19.93 8.89
CA GLY A 42 -13.34 20.03 10.36
C GLY A 42 -12.95 18.78 11.17
N ALA A 43 -12.33 18.99 12.35
CA ALA A 43 -11.79 17.92 13.21
C ALA A 43 -12.83 16.93 13.74
N ALA A 44 -14.05 17.40 14.07
CA ALA A 44 -15.14 16.54 14.50
C ALA A 44 -15.56 15.54 13.39
N ARG A 45 -15.51 15.98 12.12
CA ARG A 45 -15.91 15.16 10.96
C ARG A 45 -14.82 14.18 10.54
N SER A 46 -13.54 14.50 10.75
CA SER A 46 -12.43 13.55 10.60
C SER A 46 -12.62 12.30 11.46
N ARG A 47 -13.14 12.44 12.69
CA ARG A 47 -13.44 11.29 13.56
C ARG A 47 -14.51 10.37 12.97
N TYR A 48 -15.59 10.94 12.45
CA TYR A 48 -16.65 10.17 11.81
C TYR A 48 -16.16 9.48 10.52
N ARG A 49 -15.38 10.19 9.70
CA ARG A 49 -14.79 9.63 8.46
C ARG A 49 -13.88 8.43 8.74
N CYS A 50 -13.05 8.52 9.77
CA CYS A 50 -12.09 7.47 10.11
C CYS A 50 -12.72 6.31 10.88
N ARG A 51 -13.95 6.47 11.42
CA ARG A 51 -14.57 5.49 12.30
C ARG A 51 -14.67 4.12 11.64
N PHE A 52 -15.13 4.06 10.39
CA PHE A 52 -15.26 2.80 9.66
C PHE A 52 -13.91 2.10 9.50
N HIS A 53 -12.88 2.81 9.01
CA HIS A 53 -11.52 2.25 8.88
C HIS A 53 -10.96 1.74 10.21
N LEU A 54 -11.17 2.50 11.29
CA LEU A 54 -10.70 2.12 12.62
C LEU A 54 -11.45 0.91 13.18
N GLU A 55 -12.77 0.81 12.97
CA GLU A 55 -13.57 -0.34 13.39
C GLU A 55 -13.21 -1.59 12.58
N VAL A 56 -13.01 -1.47 11.26
CA VAL A 56 -12.50 -2.56 10.41
C VAL A 56 -11.12 -3.02 10.88
N ALA A 57 -10.16 -2.09 11.08
CA ALA A 57 -8.82 -2.41 11.55
C ALA A 57 -8.84 -3.15 12.89
N LYS A 58 -9.68 -2.70 13.84
CA LYS A 58 -9.86 -3.37 15.13
C LYS A 58 -10.47 -4.75 14.99
N ALA A 59 -11.52 -4.89 14.19
CA ALA A 59 -12.20 -6.17 14.00
C ALA A 59 -11.26 -7.21 13.37
N VAL A 60 -10.55 -6.83 12.30
CA VAL A 60 -9.55 -7.67 11.64
C VAL A 60 -8.40 -8.03 12.59
N ALA A 61 -7.79 -7.04 13.25
CA ALA A 61 -6.70 -7.28 14.20
C ALA A 61 -7.12 -8.17 15.38
N THR A 62 -8.38 -8.14 15.79
CA THR A 62 -8.92 -9.01 16.85
C THR A 62 -8.93 -10.48 16.43
N VAL A 63 -9.27 -10.77 15.16
CA VAL A 63 -9.43 -12.16 14.69
C VAL A 63 -8.14 -12.79 14.16
N VAL A 64 -7.22 -12.01 13.58
CA VAL A 64 -5.95 -12.54 13.03
C VAL A 64 -4.70 -12.06 13.76
N GLY A 65 -4.85 -11.11 14.69
CA GLY A 65 -3.73 -10.46 15.39
C GLY A 65 -3.26 -9.18 14.70
N ALA A 66 -2.84 -8.20 15.50
CA ALA A 66 -2.38 -6.91 14.99
C ALA A 66 -1.10 -7.03 14.13
N SER A 67 -0.16 -7.90 14.52
CA SER A 67 1.09 -8.12 13.76
C SER A 67 0.87 -8.76 12.38
N LYS A 68 -0.31 -9.35 12.13
CA LYS A 68 -0.73 -9.93 10.85
C LYS A 68 -1.70 -9.02 10.09
N THR A 69 -1.97 -7.82 10.59
CA THR A 69 -2.90 -6.85 9.99
C THR A 69 -2.12 -5.64 9.55
N ALA A 70 -2.35 -5.16 8.33
CA ALA A 70 -1.85 -3.89 7.83
C ALA A 70 -2.98 -3.06 7.24
N MET A 71 -2.73 -1.77 7.00
CA MET A 71 -3.67 -0.90 6.29
C MET A 71 -2.94 -0.07 5.24
N ARG A 72 -3.52 -0.02 4.03
CA ARG A 72 -3.01 0.76 2.90
C ARG A 72 -3.79 2.05 2.69
N LEU A 73 -3.08 3.17 2.65
CA LEU A 73 -3.63 4.52 2.58
C LEU A 73 -3.04 5.30 1.40
N SER A 74 -3.86 6.17 0.80
CA SER A 74 -3.46 7.02 -0.34
C SER A 74 -3.91 8.48 -0.15
N PRO A 75 -3.22 9.26 0.71
CA PRO A 75 -3.70 10.58 1.14
C PRO A 75 -3.90 11.59 0.01
N TRP A 76 -3.10 11.47 -1.04
CA TRP A 76 -3.01 12.43 -2.14
C TRP A 76 -3.59 11.92 -3.45
N SER A 77 -4.18 10.72 -3.47
CA SER A 77 -4.72 10.15 -4.70
C SER A 77 -6.04 10.81 -5.06
N ASP A 78 -6.15 11.27 -6.31
CA ASP A 78 -7.38 11.78 -6.92
C ASP A 78 -8.09 10.75 -7.78
N PHE A 79 -7.62 9.49 -7.76
CA PHE A 79 -8.27 8.39 -8.45
C PHE A 79 -9.74 8.29 -8.02
N LEU A 80 -10.66 8.16 -8.98
CA LEU A 80 -12.12 8.18 -8.76
C LEU A 80 -12.62 9.43 -8.02
N ASP A 81 -11.98 10.58 -8.27
CA ASP A 81 -12.25 11.86 -7.62
C ASP A 81 -12.18 11.81 -6.08
N MET A 82 -11.32 10.96 -5.50
CA MET A 82 -11.25 10.79 -4.05
C MET A 82 -10.39 11.85 -3.32
N LEU A 83 -9.76 12.79 -4.04
CA LEU A 83 -8.90 13.78 -3.42
C LEU A 83 -9.71 14.76 -2.56
N MET A 84 -9.35 14.85 -1.29
CA MET A 84 -9.87 15.85 -0.35
C MET A 84 -9.21 17.20 -0.61
N GLU A 85 -9.93 18.29 -0.32
CA GLU A 85 -9.37 19.65 -0.38
C GLU A 85 -8.16 19.80 0.57
N ASP A 86 -8.29 19.27 1.79
CA ASP A 86 -7.19 19.15 2.76
C ASP A 86 -7.18 17.74 3.39
N PRO A 87 -6.35 16.80 2.88
CA PRO A 87 -6.29 15.43 3.40
C PRO A 87 -5.51 15.34 4.72
N ILE A 88 -4.62 16.28 5.02
CA ILE A 88 -3.64 16.16 6.12
C ILE A 88 -4.31 15.91 7.47
N PRO A 89 -5.33 16.68 7.92
CA PRO A 89 -5.95 16.47 9.22
C PRO A 89 -6.66 15.12 9.35
N THR A 90 -7.29 14.63 8.27
CA THR A 90 -8.00 13.34 8.28
C THR A 90 -7.02 12.19 8.40
N PHE A 91 -5.98 12.16 7.58
CA PHE A 91 -4.99 11.08 7.62
C PHE A 91 -4.10 11.14 8.87
N THR A 92 -3.81 12.33 9.39
CA THR A 92 -3.12 12.50 10.68
C THR A 92 -3.92 11.84 11.80
N TYR A 93 -5.22 12.13 11.90
CA TYR A 93 -6.07 11.50 12.92
C TYR A 93 -6.17 9.97 12.73
N LEU A 94 -6.40 9.52 11.49
CA LEU A 94 -6.48 8.09 11.19
C LEU A 94 -5.23 7.35 11.63
N VAL A 95 -4.05 7.84 11.22
CA VAL A 95 -2.77 7.20 11.54
C VAL A 95 -2.44 7.28 13.03
N GLN A 96 -2.78 8.38 13.72
CA GLN A 96 -2.65 8.47 15.19
C GLN A 96 -3.45 7.37 15.91
N GLU A 97 -4.67 7.09 15.46
CA GLU A 97 -5.50 6.05 16.06
C GLU A 97 -5.06 4.64 15.66
N LEU A 98 -4.66 4.43 14.40
CA LEU A 98 -4.10 3.15 13.93
C LEU A 98 -2.79 2.79 14.66
N LYS A 99 -1.95 3.79 14.98
CA LYS A 99 -0.69 3.62 15.71
C LYS A 99 -0.92 2.91 17.05
N LYS A 100 -2.04 3.16 17.71
CA LYS A 100 -2.42 2.52 18.98
C LYS A 100 -2.69 1.03 18.84
N LEU A 101 -3.07 0.57 17.65
CA LEU A 101 -3.35 -0.85 17.36
C LEU A 101 -2.08 -1.67 17.13
N LYS A 102 -0.92 -1.03 16.88
CA LYS A 102 0.37 -1.70 16.61
C LYS A 102 0.27 -2.73 15.48
N LEU A 103 -0.25 -2.27 14.34
CA LEU A 103 -0.38 -3.07 13.12
C LEU A 103 0.99 -3.58 12.63
N GLY A 104 0.99 -4.66 11.85
CA GLY A 104 2.22 -5.28 11.33
C GLY A 104 3.02 -4.37 10.41
N TYR A 105 2.34 -3.55 9.60
CA TYR A 105 2.94 -2.45 8.86
C TYR A 105 1.87 -1.42 8.45
N LEU A 106 2.33 -0.21 8.10
CA LEU A 106 1.52 0.81 7.43
C LEU A 106 1.91 0.85 5.95
N SER A 107 0.96 0.78 5.03
CA SER A 107 1.23 0.95 3.60
C SER A 107 0.76 2.31 3.11
N LEU A 108 1.63 3.05 2.44
CA LEU A 108 1.36 4.41 1.96
C LEU A 108 1.59 4.49 0.46
N ILE A 109 0.71 5.19 -0.24
CA ILE A 109 0.87 5.52 -1.67
C ILE A 109 1.27 6.99 -1.79
N GLU A 110 2.42 7.25 -2.41
CA GLU A 110 2.90 8.60 -2.71
C GLU A 110 1.99 9.34 -3.70
N ALA A 111 2.02 10.67 -3.64
CA ALA A 111 1.13 11.52 -4.43
C ALA A 111 1.32 11.38 -5.94
N ARG A 112 2.51 10.96 -6.39
CA ARG A 112 2.87 10.79 -7.81
C ARG A 112 2.09 9.69 -8.54
N LEU A 113 1.17 8.99 -7.88
CA LEU A 113 0.30 7.99 -8.50
C LEU A 113 -1.19 8.38 -8.45
N ARG A 114 -1.83 8.39 -9.63
CA ARG A 114 -3.29 8.40 -9.79
C ARG A 114 -3.76 7.01 -10.20
N GLY A 115 -4.11 6.18 -9.23
CA GLY A 115 -4.45 4.78 -9.50
C GLY A 115 -3.25 4.01 -10.08
N ASN A 116 -3.24 3.82 -11.40
CA ASN A 116 -2.17 3.13 -12.15
C ASN A 116 -1.28 4.06 -13.01
N GLU A 117 -1.58 5.36 -13.06
CA GLU A 117 -0.86 6.36 -13.84
C GLU A 117 0.08 7.21 -12.97
N ASP A 118 1.18 7.69 -13.59
CA ASP A 118 2.06 8.68 -12.96
C ASP A 118 1.48 10.08 -13.17
N CYS A 119 1.58 10.94 -12.18
CA CYS A 119 1.20 12.34 -12.29
C CYS A 119 2.30 13.26 -11.76
N GLU A 120 2.40 14.45 -12.36
CA GLU A 120 3.19 15.53 -11.78
C GLU A 120 2.42 16.11 -10.59
N VAL A 121 3.02 16.01 -9.41
CA VAL A 121 2.49 16.62 -8.19
C VAL A 121 3.52 17.58 -7.63
N ALA A 122 3.04 18.69 -7.09
CA ALA A 122 3.86 19.66 -6.37
C ALA A 122 4.71 18.96 -5.28
N ALA A 123 5.96 19.40 -5.15
CA ALA A 123 6.98 18.76 -4.31
C ALA A 123 6.64 18.71 -2.81
N ASP A 124 5.65 19.50 -2.38
CA ASP A 124 5.16 19.60 -1.00
C ASP A 124 4.10 18.55 -0.64
N LYS A 125 3.60 17.77 -1.60
CA LYS A 125 2.60 16.72 -1.37
C LYS A 125 3.26 15.35 -1.36
N ASP A 126 3.66 14.90 -0.18
CA ASP A 126 4.20 13.56 0.05
C ASP A 126 3.63 12.92 1.33
N VAL A 127 3.98 11.67 1.58
CA VAL A 127 3.51 10.93 2.77
C VAL A 127 4.45 11.01 3.96
N SER A 128 5.48 11.88 3.92
CA SER A 128 6.52 11.96 4.97
C SER A 128 5.96 12.30 6.35
N PHE A 129 4.91 13.13 6.42
CA PHE A 129 4.25 13.45 7.68
C PHE A 129 3.64 12.21 8.36
N LEU A 130 3.18 11.22 7.58
CA LEU A 130 2.63 9.98 8.10
C LEU A 130 3.73 9.00 8.53
N VAL A 131 4.85 8.94 7.79
CA VAL A 131 6.03 8.14 8.18
C VAL A 131 6.55 8.62 9.54
N LYS A 132 6.77 9.93 9.67
CA LYS A 132 7.22 10.58 10.92
C LYS A 132 6.22 10.39 12.06
N LEU A 133 4.92 10.45 11.78
CA LEU A 133 3.87 10.25 12.77
C LEU A 133 3.81 8.79 13.25
N TRP A 134 4.00 7.83 12.34
CA TRP A 134 4.02 6.40 12.63
C TRP A 134 5.22 6.02 13.51
N ASP A 135 6.37 6.68 13.31
CA ASP A 135 7.50 6.71 14.24
C ASP A 135 7.96 5.30 14.67
N ASN A 136 8.28 4.47 13.67
CA ASN A 136 8.76 3.09 13.86
C ASN A 136 7.90 2.23 14.81
N THR A 137 6.59 2.48 14.88
CA THR A 137 5.66 1.56 15.57
C THR A 137 5.70 0.16 14.96
N SER A 138 5.94 0.12 13.65
CA SER A 138 6.20 -1.05 12.80
C SER A 138 6.80 -0.53 11.47
N PRO A 139 7.25 -1.40 10.56
CA PRO A 139 7.69 -0.97 9.23
C PRO A 139 6.62 -0.17 8.48
N VAL A 140 7.06 0.73 7.60
CA VAL A 140 6.22 1.46 6.65
C VAL A 140 6.59 1.04 5.23
N LEU A 141 5.61 0.60 4.45
CA LEU A 141 5.81 0.27 3.04
C LEU A 141 5.29 1.39 2.15
N ILE A 142 6.14 1.93 1.28
CA ILE A 142 5.79 3.06 0.41
C ILE A 142 5.74 2.60 -1.05
N ALA A 143 4.61 2.82 -1.71
CA ALA A 143 4.40 2.59 -3.14
C ALA A 143 4.27 3.94 -3.86
N GLY A 144 4.67 4.06 -5.13
CA GLY A 144 4.62 5.39 -5.74
C GLY A 144 5.55 5.69 -6.90
N GLY A 145 5.45 5.00 -8.04
CA GLY A 145 6.27 5.36 -9.22
C GLY A 145 7.78 5.21 -9.02
N PHE A 146 8.22 4.42 -8.05
CA PHE A 146 9.63 4.22 -7.74
C PHE A 146 10.39 3.50 -8.87
N THR A 147 11.65 3.90 -9.02
CA THR A 147 12.70 3.18 -9.75
C THR A 147 13.65 2.56 -8.72
N PRO A 148 14.54 1.62 -9.10
CA PRO A 148 15.55 1.09 -8.19
C PRO A 148 16.41 2.19 -7.53
N GLU A 149 16.78 3.21 -8.31
CA GLU A 149 17.57 4.35 -7.84
C GLU A 149 16.78 5.21 -6.84
N SER A 150 15.55 5.62 -7.19
CA SER A 150 14.76 6.45 -6.27
C SER A 150 14.30 5.68 -5.03
N ALA A 151 14.19 4.35 -5.11
CA ALA A 151 13.94 3.50 -3.96
C ALA A 151 15.12 3.52 -2.97
N SER A 152 16.36 3.35 -3.44
CA SER A 152 17.56 3.45 -2.59
C SER A 152 17.69 4.84 -1.97
N GLN A 153 17.56 5.92 -2.76
CA GLN A 153 17.57 7.28 -2.22
C GLN A 153 16.48 7.51 -1.16
N THR A 154 15.30 6.92 -1.34
CA THR A 154 14.21 7.07 -0.37
C THR A 154 14.51 6.38 0.96
N VAL A 155 15.07 5.17 0.92
CA VAL A 155 15.40 4.42 2.14
C VAL A 155 16.66 5.00 2.80
N ASP A 156 17.72 5.21 2.04
CA ASP A 156 19.05 5.54 2.55
C ASP A 156 19.22 7.02 2.89
N GLU A 157 18.57 7.93 2.15
CA GLU A 157 18.75 9.38 2.30
C GLU A 157 17.51 10.08 2.87
N LYS A 158 16.30 9.74 2.39
CA LYS A 158 15.06 10.41 2.85
C LYS A 158 14.59 9.89 4.21
N TYR A 159 14.74 8.59 4.47
CA TYR A 159 14.25 7.94 5.69
C TYR A 159 15.32 7.10 6.42
N PRO A 160 16.53 7.61 6.65
CA PRO A 160 17.64 6.82 7.23
C PRO A 160 17.34 6.29 8.63
N ASP A 161 16.49 6.98 9.40
CA ASP A 161 16.14 6.63 10.78
C ASP A 161 14.81 5.84 10.90
N TYR A 162 14.17 5.49 9.77
CA TYR A 162 12.87 4.83 9.77
C TYR A 162 12.93 3.47 9.08
N ASP A 163 12.16 2.51 9.60
CA ASP A 163 12.00 1.20 8.95
C ASP A 163 11.06 1.33 7.74
N VAL A 164 11.64 1.63 6.58
CA VAL A 164 10.92 1.87 5.33
C VAL A 164 11.27 0.83 4.26
N GLY A 165 10.25 0.21 3.69
CA GLY A 165 10.35 -0.64 2.49
C GLY A 165 9.66 -0.01 1.28
N ILE A 166 10.13 -0.34 0.08
CA ILE A 166 9.56 0.19 -1.17
C ILE A 166 8.78 -0.89 -1.92
N ILE A 167 7.55 -0.57 -2.31
CA ILE A 167 6.67 -1.46 -3.10
C ILE A 167 6.76 -1.09 -4.58
N PHE A 168 7.09 -2.09 -5.40
CA PHE A 168 7.02 -2.01 -6.85
C PHE A 168 5.78 -2.76 -7.36
N GLY A 169 4.89 -2.05 -8.06
CA GLY A 169 3.72 -2.67 -8.72
C GLY A 169 4.01 -3.00 -10.18
N ARG A 170 3.91 -1.99 -11.06
CA ARG A 170 4.04 -2.14 -12.52
C ARG A 170 5.33 -2.83 -12.96
N TYR A 171 6.45 -2.51 -12.32
CA TYR A 171 7.73 -3.14 -12.61
C TYR A 171 7.79 -4.60 -12.16
N PHE A 172 7.07 -5.00 -11.11
CA PHE A 172 7.03 -6.39 -10.67
C PHE A 172 6.22 -7.25 -11.65
N VAL A 173 5.18 -6.67 -12.28
CA VAL A 173 4.42 -7.36 -13.35
C VAL A 173 5.34 -7.83 -14.48
N SER A 174 6.22 -6.95 -14.98
CA SER A 174 7.12 -7.28 -16.09
C SER A 174 8.45 -7.93 -15.69
N ASN A 175 8.76 -8.01 -14.39
CA ASN A 175 10.04 -8.52 -13.88
C ASN A 175 9.79 -9.48 -12.72
N PRO A 176 9.54 -10.77 -12.97
CA PRO A 176 9.32 -11.75 -11.90
C PRO A 176 10.55 -11.95 -11.00
N ASP A 177 11.73 -11.54 -11.46
CA ASP A 177 13.01 -11.48 -10.74
C ASP A 177 13.39 -10.07 -10.26
N LEU A 178 12.42 -9.17 -10.05
CA LEU A 178 12.67 -7.76 -9.70
C LEU A 178 13.70 -7.58 -8.58
N VAL A 179 13.58 -8.33 -7.49
CA VAL A 179 14.49 -8.22 -6.34
C VAL A 179 15.94 -8.53 -6.73
N PHE A 180 16.14 -9.57 -7.56
CA PHE A 180 17.45 -9.91 -8.09
C PHE A 180 17.99 -8.81 -9.00
N ARG A 181 17.13 -8.25 -9.87
CA ARG A 181 17.54 -7.18 -10.78
C ARG A 181 17.99 -5.94 -10.04
N VAL A 182 17.26 -5.53 -9.01
CA VAL A 182 17.64 -4.40 -8.15
C VAL A 182 18.98 -4.68 -7.47
N LYS A 183 19.14 -5.85 -6.84
CA LYS A 183 20.36 -6.23 -6.11
C LYS A 183 21.61 -6.31 -6.99
N GLU A 184 21.47 -6.88 -8.18
CA GLU A 184 22.58 -7.13 -9.11
C GLU A 184 22.74 -6.03 -10.17
N SER A 185 21.99 -4.92 -10.01
CA SER A 185 21.95 -3.79 -10.95
C SER A 185 21.69 -4.21 -12.39
N VAL A 186 20.79 -5.19 -12.59
CA VAL A 186 20.31 -5.62 -13.91
C VAL A 186 19.19 -4.68 -14.36
N GLU A 187 19.20 -4.30 -15.64
CA GLU A 187 18.18 -3.45 -16.22
C GLU A 187 16.77 -4.05 -16.08
N MET A 188 15.79 -3.20 -15.77
CA MET A 188 14.40 -3.59 -15.62
C MET A 188 13.72 -3.67 -16.99
N LEU A 189 12.98 -4.76 -17.24
CA LEU A 189 12.11 -4.88 -18.40
C LEU A 189 10.92 -3.93 -18.24
N LYS A 190 10.72 -3.05 -19.22
CA LYS A 190 9.59 -2.13 -19.23
C LYS A 190 8.26 -2.90 -19.35
N TYR A 191 7.29 -2.50 -18.55
CA TYR A 191 5.94 -3.06 -18.58
C TYR A 191 5.14 -2.56 -19.79
N ASP A 192 4.22 -3.40 -20.25
CA ASP A 192 3.21 -3.03 -21.25
C ASP A 192 1.86 -2.76 -20.57
N ARG A 193 1.39 -1.51 -20.64
CA ARG A 193 0.11 -1.10 -20.03
C ARG A 193 -1.10 -1.69 -20.77
N ALA A 194 -0.97 -2.02 -22.05
CA ALA A 194 -2.08 -2.51 -22.86
C ALA A 194 -2.60 -3.88 -22.40
N VAL A 195 -1.80 -4.61 -21.63
CA VAL A 195 -2.09 -5.99 -21.19
C VAL A 195 -2.41 -6.11 -19.69
N PHE A 196 -2.41 -5.01 -18.93
CA PHE A 196 -2.61 -5.05 -17.47
C PHE A 196 -3.97 -5.60 -17.04
N TYR A 197 -5.01 -5.39 -17.85
CA TYR A 197 -6.38 -5.77 -17.51
C TYR A 197 -7.00 -6.66 -18.57
N THR A 198 -6.19 -7.45 -19.28
CA THR A 198 -6.70 -8.38 -20.29
C THR A 198 -7.17 -9.67 -19.61
N PRO A 199 -8.48 -9.94 -19.60
CA PRO A 199 -9.01 -11.06 -18.83
C PRO A 199 -8.65 -12.40 -19.47
N LYS A 200 -8.18 -13.35 -18.65
CA LYS A 200 -7.91 -14.74 -19.05
C LYS A 200 -6.85 -14.92 -20.15
N GLU A 201 -5.95 -13.96 -20.32
CA GLU A 201 -4.79 -14.10 -21.21
C GLU A 201 -3.51 -14.35 -20.42
N ALA A 202 -2.68 -15.27 -20.91
CA ALA A 202 -1.35 -15.50 -20.35
C ALA A 202 -0.39 -14.34 -20.67
N ARG A 203 -0.63 -13.66 -21.80
CA ARG A 203 0.19 -12.58 -22.31
C ARG A 203 0.15 -11.38 -21.38
N GLY A 204 1.31 -10.92 -20.96
CA GLY A 204 1.45 -9.81 -20.01
C GLY A 204 1.15 -10.19 -18.56
N TYR A 205 1.07 -11.49 -18.24
CA TYR A 205 0.76 -11.99 -16.90
C TYR A 205 1.77 -13.03 -16.41
N ILE A 206 1.89 -14.17 -17.11
CA ILE A 206 2.80 -15.28 -16.72
C ILE A 206 3.93 -15.52 -17.73
N ASP A 207 4.03 -14.72 -18.78
CA ASP A 207 4.95 -14.92 -19.90
C ASP A 207 6.13 -13.93 -19.91
N TYR A 208 6.26 -13.07 -18.90
CA TYR A 208 7.44 -12.22 -18.75
C TYR A 208 8.68 -13.05 -18.38
N PRO A 209 9.82 -12.88 -19.08
CA PRO A 209 11.00 -13.70 -18.86
C PRO A 209 11.81 -13.26 -17.64
N TYR A 210 12.39 -14.24 -16.95
CA TYR A 210 13.52 -14.02 -16.05
C TYR A 210 14.75 -13.53 -16.82
N CYS A 211 15.61 -12.72 -16.22
CA CYS A 211 16.87 -12.35 -16.86
C CYS A 211 17.81 -13.57 -16.95
N SER A 212 18.69 -13.57 -17.96
CA SER A 212 19.65 -14.65 -18.18
C SER A 212 20.55 -14.91 -16.96
N ARG A 213 20.93 -13.86 -16.24
CA ARG A 213 21.75 -13.94 -15.03
C ARG A 213 21.01 -14.62 -13.87
N PHE A 214 19.71 -14.40 -13.72
CA PHE A 214 18.89 -15.05 -12.71
C PHE A 214 18.79 -16.56 -12.98
N LEU A 215 18.56 -16.95 -14.24
CA LEU A 215 18.51 -18.36 -14.66
C LEU A 215 19.85 -19.08 -14.46
N ALA A 216 20.96 -18.39 -14.72
CA ALA A 216 22.31 -18.91 -14.46
C ALA A 216 22.62 -19.05 -12.95
N HIS A 217 21.95 -18.27 -12.10
CA HIS A 217 22.04 -18.40 -10.64
C HIS A 217 21.18 -19.55 -10.11
N GLY A 218 19.96 -19.73 -10.62
CA GLY A 218 19.04 -20.79 -10.21
C GLY A 218 19.47 -22.20 -10.59
N THR A 219 20.40 -22.34 -11.54
CA THR A 219 21.05 -23.62 -11.90
C THR A 219 22.23 -23.98 -10.98
N ARG A 220 22.57 -23.11 -10.04
CA ARG A 220 23.52 -23.37 -8.95
C ARG A 220 22.80 -23.52 -7.62
N VAL A 221 21.96 -24.54 -7.51
CA VAL A 221 21.54 -25.06 -6.22
C VAL A 221 22.13 -26.48 -6.13
N PRO A 222 22.92 -26.80 -5.09
CA PRO A 222 23.55 -28.12 -4.93
C PRO A 222 22.54 -29.27 -4.82
#